data_AF-A0A7Y4YZC8-F1
#
_entry.id   AF-A0A7Y4YZC8-F1
#
_cell.length_a   1.000
_cell.length_b   1.000
_cell.length_c   1.000
_cell.angle_alpha   90.00
_cell.angle_beta   90.00
_cell.angle_gamma   90.00
#
_symmetry.space_group_name_H-M   'P 1'
#
loop_
_entity.id
_entity.type
_entity.pdbx_description
1 polymer ?
#
loop_
_entity_poly.entity_id
_entity_poly.type
_entity_poly.pdbx_seq_one_letter_code
_entity_poly.pdbx_strand_id
1 'polypeptide(L)' 'MTGPLAQEMESLLRAAFAPTQLAVINDSARHHGHAGDDGSGESHFTIEIESPAFAGQSR' A
#
# COMPACT_ATOMS: atom_id res chain seq x y z
N MET A 1 11.82 3.99 9.11
CA MET A 1 11.14 2.80 9.67
C MET A 1 9.74 2.77 9.07
N THR A 2 9.27 1.61 8.62
CA THR A 2 7.91 1.43 8.07
C THR A 2 6.89 1.61 9.19
N GLY A 3 5.88 2.47 8.98
CA GLY A 3 4.86 2.78 10.00
C GLY A 3 3.86 1.63 10.22
N PRO A 4 3.05 1.70 11.29
CA PRO A 4 2.14 0.62 11.66
C PRO A 4 1.09 0.32 10.58
N LEU A 5 0.56 1.33 9.89
CA LEU A 5 -0.45 1.10 8.86
C LEU A 5 0.16 0.42 7.63
N ALA A 6 1.36 0.84 7.21
CA ALA A 6 2.08 0.17 6.14
C ALA A 6 2.34 -1.32 6.44
N GLN A 7 2.70 -1.64 7.68
CA GLN A 7 2.90 -3.04 8.11
C GLN A 7 1.60 -3.86 8.08
N GLU A 8 0.48 -3.26 8.49
CA GLU A 8 -0.83 -3.90 8.42
C GLU A 8 -1.23 -4.18 6.97
N MET A 9 -1.08 -3.19 6.07
CA MET A 9 -1.32 -3.37 4.64
C MET A 9 -0.45 -4.50 4.06
N GLU A 10 0.85 -4.52 4.36
CA GLU A 10 1.75 -5.60 3.90
C GLU A 10 1.27 -6.98 4.36
N SER A 11 0.88 -7.12 5.63
CA SER A 11 0.39 -8.38 6.19
C SER A 11 -0.88 -8.86 5.46
N LEU A 12 -1.87 -7.98 5.33
CA LEU A 12 -3.14 -8.28 4.67
C LEU A 12 -2.96 -8.64 3.20
N LEU A 13 -2.16 -7.86 2.47
CA LEU A 13 -1.90 -8.09 1.04
C LEU A 13 -1.11 -9.39 0.81
N ARG A 14 -0.13 -9.71 1.66
CA ARG A 14 0.59 -10.99 1.59
C ARG A 14 -0.33 -12.18 1.84
N ALA A 15 -1.19 -12.09 2.85
CA ALA A 15 -2.14 -13.14 3.18
C ALA A 15 -3.19 -13.34 2.08
N ALA A 16 -3.70 -12.25 1.50
CA ALA A 16 -4.76 -12.30 0.50
C ALA A 16 -4.27 -12.76 -0.88
N PHE A 17 -3.07 -12.34 -1.29
CA PHE A 17 -2.63 -12.49 -2.69
C PHE A 17 -1.40 -13.38 -2.86
N ALA A 18 -0.71 -13.81 -1.81
CA ALA A 18 0.55 -14.56 -1.89
C ALA A 18 1.49 -14.02 -2.99
N PRO A 19 1.81 -12.72 -2.98
CA PRO A 19 2.46 -12.05 -4.10
C PRO A 19 3.90 -12.52 -4.32
N THR A 20 4.33 -12.53 -5.57
CA THR A 20 5.75 -12.71 -5.94
C THR A 20 6.55 -11.45 -5.64
N GLN A 21 5.94 -10.28 -5.78
CA GLN A 21 6.51 -8.98 -5.39
C GLN A 21 5.45 -8.09 -4.74
N LEU A 22 5.83 -7.39 -3.68
CA LEU A 22 4.97 -6.42 -2.99
C LEU A 22 5.82 -5.24 -2.50
N ALA A 23 5.41 -4.02 -2.89
CA ALA A 23 5.89 -2.78 -2.33
C ALA A 23 4.71 -1.94 -1.83
N VAL A 24 4.80 -1.51 -0.56
CA VAL A 24 3.87 -0.56 0.08
C VAL A 24 4.66 0.72 0.34
N ILE A 25 4.37 1.76 -0.42
CA ILE A 25 5.15 3.00 -0.45
C ILE A 25 4.30 4.09 0.19
N ASN A 26 4.77 4.64 1.31
CA ASN A 26 4.08 5.77 1.95
C ASN A 26 4.45 7.09 1.25
N ASP A 27 3.49 7.69 0.58
CA ASP A 27 3.65 8.95 -0.16
C ASP A 27 3.03 10.15 0.58
N SER A 28 2.58 9.98 1.82
CA SER A 28 1.83 10.99 2.58
C SER A 28 2.54 12.35 2.64
N ALA A 29 3.87 12.36 2.79
CA ALA A 29 4.66 13.60 2.83
C ALA A 29 4.52 14.44 1.54
N ARG A 30 4.27 13.82 0.39
CA ARG A 30 4.07 14.49 -0.90
C ARG A 30 2.70 15.15 -1.01
N HIS A 31 1.77 14.77 -0.13
CA HIS A 31 0.39 15.24 -0.11
C HIS A 31 0.08 16.05 1.15
N HIS A 32 1.10 16.43 1.93
CA HIS A 32 0.90 17.20 3.14
C HIS A 32 0.13 18.50 2.88
N GLY A 33 -0.94 18.74 3.66
CA GLY A 33 -1.79 19.93 3.55
C GLY A 33 -2.80 19.94 2.39
N HIS A 34 -2.90 18.86 1.60
CA HIS A 34 -3.94 18.69 0.58
C HIS A 34 -5.20 18.00 1.14
N ALA A 35 -6.29 18.04 0.38
CA ALA A 35 -7.51 17.31 0.71
C ALA A 35 -7.23 15.80 0.80
N GLY A 36 -7.44 15.22 1.98
CA GLY A 36 -7.15 13.82 2.28
C GLY A 36 -5.91 13.62 3.18
N ASP A 37 -5.11 14.65 3.42
CA ASP A 37 -4.11 14.61 4.49
C ASP A 37 -4.80 14.76 5.85
N ASP A 38 -4.82 13.68 6.64
CA ASP A 38 -5.41 13.65 7.97
C ASP A 38 -4.39 13.97 9.09
N GLY A 39 -3.15 14.30 8.73
CA GLY A 39 -2.08 14.65 9.67
C GLY A 39 -1.40 13.46 10.34
N SER A 40 -1.80 12.22 10.05
CA SER A 40 -1.17 11.01 10.60
C SER A 40 0.22 10.73 10.00
N GLY A 41 0.47 11.22 8.79
CA GLY A 41 1.64 10.85 7.99
C GLY A 41 1.52 9.46 7.35
N GLU A 42 0.37 8.79 7.46
CA GLU A 42 0.04 7.50 6.85
C GLU A 42 -1.35 7.58 6.18
N SER A 43 -1.57 8.64 5.40
CA SER A 43 -2.85 8.91 4.73
C SER A 43 -2.86 8.52 3.24
N HIS A 44 -1.69 8.46 2.61
CA HIS A 44 -1.55 8.14 1.18
C HIS A 44 -0.47 7.09 0.94
N PHE A 45 -0.82 6.08 0.14
CA PHE A 45 0.08 5.01 -0.23
C PHE A 45 -0.01 4.67 -1.72
N THR A 46 1.13 4.40 -2.32
CA THR A 46 1.23 3.67 -3.59
C THR A 46 1.49 2.20 -3.29
N ILE A 47 0.73 1.32 -3.94
CA ILE A 47 0.89 -0.13 -3.80
C ILE A 47 1.29 -0.70 -5.16
N GLU A 48 2.44 -1.36 -5.19
CA GLU A 48 2.87 -2.16 -6.34
C GLU A 48 2.82 -3.63 -5.92
N ILE A 49 2.02 -4.43 -6.65
CA ILE A 49 1.81 -5.83 -6.31
C ILE A 49 1.78 -6.70 -7.57
N GLU A 50 2.62 -7.74 -7.55
CA GLU A 50 2.64 -8.79 -8.55
C GLU A 50 2.20 -10.11 -7.90
N SER A 51 1.15 -10.73 -8.46
CA SER A 51 0.62 -11.99 -7.93
C SER A 51 -0.02 -12.84 -9.04
N PRO A 52 0.14 -14.18 -8.99
CA PRO A 52 -0.63 -15.11 -9.82
C PRO A 52 -2.15 -14.94 -9.68
N ALA A 53 -2.63 -14.41 -8.55
CA ALA A 53 -4.05 -14.17 -8.31
C ALA A 53 -4.68 -13.17 -9.30
N PHE A 54 -3.87 -12.36 -9.99
CA PHE A 54 -4.35 -11.42 -11.01
C PHE A 54 -4.41 -12.03 -12.42
N ALA A 55 -3.96 -13.26 -12.62
CA ALA A 55 -3.99 -13.90 -13.93
C ALA A 55 -5.45 -14.03 -14.45
N GLY A 56 -5.70 -13.49 -15.65
CA GLY A 56 -7.03 -13.51 -16.28
C GLY A 56 -8.01 -12.44 -15.78
N GLN A 57 -7.60 -11.58 -14.83
CA GLN A 57 -8.41 -10.46 -14.36
C GLN A 57 -8.16 -9.20 -15.19
N SER A 58 -9.20 -8.40 -15.41
CA SER A 58 -9.06 -7.05 -15.98
C SER A 58 -8.78 -6.03 -14.89
N ARG A 59 -8.25 -4.87 -15.30
CA ARG A 59 -8.06 -3.70 -14.44
C ARG A 59 -9.38 -3.03 -14.08
#